data_AF-A0A933VI45-F1
#
_entry.id   AF-A0A933VI45-F1
#
_cell.length_a   1.000
_cell.length_b   1.000
_cell.length_c   1.000
_cell.angle_alpha   90.00
_cell.angle_beta   90.00
_cell.angle_gamma   90.00
#
_symmetry.space_group_name_H-M   'P 1'
#
loop_
_entity.id
_entity.type
_entity.pdbx_description
1 polymer ?
#
loop_
_entity_poly.entity_id
_entity_poly.type
_entity_poly.pdbx_seq_one_letter_code
_entity_poly.pdbx_strand_id
1 'polypeptide(L)'
;MQSYAENLSLVKSDPLSTGALRRADDLADRLLRVTQSLQTTLEIPALLEIFYLQSNANVPLDGLEYVNEPLNFEYRIGSRSRHTCTYNLRLGDIGMGGLLFR
;
A
#
# COMPACT_ATOMS: atom_id res chain seq x y z
N MET A 1 62.32 9.75 -6.18
CA MET A 1 61.76 9.63 -4.82
C MET A 1 60.57 10.58 -4.76
N GLN A 2 59.35 10.05 -4.98
CA GLN A 2 58.32 9.77 -3.95
C GLN A 2 57.51 11.06 -3.67
N SER A 3 56.19 11.18 -3.76
CA SER A 3 55.04 10.26 -3.63
C SER A 3 53.86 10.84 -4.45
N TYR A 4 53.17 10.07 -5.28
CA TYR A 4 52.04 9.17 -4.99
C TYR A 4 50.76 9.87 -4.52
N ALA A 5 49.69 9.54 -5.25
CA ALA A 5 48.29 9.94 -5.14
C ALA A 5 47.75 10.04 -3.70
N GLU A 6 46.82 10.96 -3.49
CA GLU A 6 45.54 10.71 -2.79
C GLU A 6 44.71 12.01 -2.69
N ASN A 7 43.95 12.30 -3.74
CA ASN A 7 42.71 13.06 -3.58
C ASN A 7 41.54 12.11 -3.89
N LEU A 8 41.44 11.03 -3.12
CA LEU A 8 40.14 10.41 -2.87
C LEU A 8 39.51 11.24 -1.73
N SER A 9 38.91 12.37 -2.09
CA SER A 9 37.94 13.00 -1.20
C SER A 9 36.84 11.97 -0.97
N LEU A 10 36.86 11.38 0.23
CA LEU A 10 35.87 10.44 0.71
C LEU A 10 34.49 10.96 0.33
N VAL A 11 33.78 10.22 -0.52
CA VAL A 11 32.32 10.29 -0.57
C VAL A 11 31.89 9.89 0.83
N LYS A 12 31.60 10.89 1.66
CA LYS A 12 30.94 10.68 2.94
C LYS A 12 29.56 10.16 2.59
N SER A 13 29.40 8.84 2.58
CA SER A 13 28.10 8.21 2.44
C SER A 13 27.29 8.65 3.65
N ASP A 14 26.40 9.60 3.44
CA ASP A 14 25.50 10.06 4.47
C ASP A 14 24.60 8.86 4.86
N PRO A 15 24.76 8.29 6.07
CA PRO A 15 24.11 7.02 6.42
C PRO A 15 22.59 7.14 6.49
N LEU A 16 22.06 8.37 6.53
CA LEU A 16 20.62 8.66 6.53
C LEU A 16 19.98 8.50 5.13
N SER A 17 20.76 8.67 4.05
CA SER A 17 20.24 8.61 2.67
C SER A 17 20.01 7.16 2.20
N THR A 18 20.92 6.24 2.52
CA THR A 18 20.87 4.85 2.05
C THR A 18 19.69 4.06 2.63
N GLY A 19 19.28 4.36 3.86
CA GLY A 19 18.13 3.70 4.50
C GLY A 19 16.77 4.18 3.98
N ALA A 20 16.65 5.45 3.62
CA ALA A 20 15.43 6.01 3.04
C ALA A 20 15.18 5.50 1.61
N LEU A 21 16.23 5.44 0.80
CA LEU A 21 16.18 4.88 -0.56
C LEU A 21 15.76 3.41 -0.55
N ARG A 22 16.38 2.58 0.30
CA ARG A 22 16.00 1.16 0.46
C ARG A 22 14.55 0.95 0.88
N ARG A 23 14.03 1.78 1.79
CA ARG A 23 12.62 1.72 2.21
C ARG A 23 11.66 2.11 1.09
N ALA A 24 12.06 3.05 0.22
CA ALA A 24 11.26 3.45 -0.94
C ALA A 24 11.21 2.34 -1.99
N ASP A 25 12.34 1.69 -2.27
CA ASP A 25 12.40 0.53 -3.18
C ASP A 25 11.52 -0.62 -2.65
N ASP A 26 11.61 -0.94 -1.37
CA ASP A 26 10.78 -1.95 -0.71
C ASP A 26 9.27 -1.63 -0.79
N LEU A 27 8.90 -0.34 -0.71
CA LEU A 27 7.50 0.10 -0.83
C LEU A 27 7.02 -0.03 -2.28
N ALA A 28 7.81 0.39 -3.25
CA ALA A 28 7.48 0.29 -4.67
C ALA A 28 7.23 -1.17 -5.07
N ASP A 29 8.10 -2.08 -4.64
CA ASP A 29 7.95 -3.51 -4.89
C ASP A 29 6.68 -4.10 -4.25
N ARG A 30 6.33 -3.65 -3.04
CA ARG A 30 5.07 -4.07 -2.38
C ARG A 30 3.86 -3.56 -3.16
N LEU A 31 3.84 -2.29 -3.54
CA LEU A 31 2.75 -1.70 -4.32
C LEU A 31 2.58 -2.37 -5.68
N LEU A 32 3.69 -2.72 -6.34
CA LEU A 32 3.67 -3.46 -7.60
C LEU A 32 3.00 -4.83 -7.42
N ARG A 33 3.37 -5.59 -6.38
CA ARG A 33 2.76 -6.90 -6.09
C ARG A 33 1.27 -6.80 -5.78
N VAL A 34 0.86 -5.81 -4.98
CA VAL A 34 -0.57 -5.56 -4.72
C VAL A 34 -1.30 -5.26 -6.02
N THR A 35 -0.78 -4.34 -6.84
CA THR A 35 -1.40 -3.95 -8.12
C THR A 35 -1.55 -5.14 -9.06
N GLN A 36 -0.51 -5.96 -9.21
CA GLN A 36 -0.56 -7.17 -10.03
C GLN A 36 -1.61 -8.16 -9.53
N SER A 37 -1.73 -8.33 -8.20
CA SER A 37 -2.71 -9.24 -7.61
C SER A 37 -4.15 -8.77 -7.85
N LEU A 38 -4.40 -7.46 -7.75
CA LEU A 38 -5.74 -6.89 -7.96
C LEU A 38 -6.22 -6.96 -9.42
N GLN A 39 -5.30 -6.98 -10.38
CA GLN A 39 -5.63 -7.08 -11.82
C GLN A 39 -6.04 -8.49 -12.27
N THR A 40 -6.09 -9.47 -11.38
CA THR A 40 -6.39 -10.88 -11.72
C THR A 40 -7.88 -11.19 -11.82
N THR A 41 -8.75 -10.30 -11.33
CA THR A 41 -10.19 -10.53 -11.27
C THR A 41 -10.97 -9.23 -11.49
N LEU A 42 -12.18 -9.36 -12.05
CA LEU A 42 -13.16 -8.27 -12.14
C LEU A 42 -14.27 -8.38 -11.09
N GLU A 43 -14.28 -9.47 -10.31
CA GLU A 43 -15.27 -9.70 -9.26
C GLU A 43 -14.92 -8.88 -8.02
N ILE A 44 -15.75 -7.88 -7.69
CA ILE A 44 -15.52 -6.96 -6.57
C ILE A 44 -15.27 -7.69 -5.23
N PRO A 45 -16.05 -8.71 -4.83
CA PRO A 45 -15.79 -9.44 -3.59
C PRO A 45 -14.39 -10.06 -3.55
N ALA A 46 -13.97 -10.72 -4.64
CA ALA A 46 -12.66 -11.36 -4.72
C ALA A 46 -11.53 -10.32 -4.73
N LEU A 47 -11.72 -9.19 -5.41
CA LEU A 47 -10.78 -8.07 -5.42
C LEU A 47 -10.58 -7.51 -4.00
N LEU A 48 -11.66 -7.32 -3.25
CA LEU A 48 -11.61 -6.83 -1.86
C LEU A 48 -10.94 -7.83 -0.92
N GLU A 49 -11.16 -9.13 -1.12
CA GLU A 49 -10.49 -10.19 -0.35
C GLU A 49 -8.98 -10.22 -0.62
N ILE A 50 -8.57 -10.19 -1.90
CA ILE A 50 -7.16 -10.09 -2.30
C ILE A 50 -6.52 -8.83 -1.70
N PHE A 51 -7.19 -7.69 -1.81
CA PHE A 51 -6.72 -6.43 -1.24
C PHE A 51 -6.54 -6.50 0.27
N TYR A 52 -7.50 -7.09 0.98
CA TYR A 52 -7.44 -7.28 2.43
C TYR A 52 -6.23 -8.15 2.83
N LEU A 53 -6.05 -9.30 2.18
CA LEU A 53 -4.94 -10.21 2.48
C LEU A 53 -3.57 -9.56 2.23
N GLN A 54 -3.42 -8.86 1.10
CA GLN A 54 -2.18 -8.16 0.76
C GLN A 54 -1.90 -6.98 1.70
N SER A 55 -2.94 -6.26 2.11
CA SER A 55 -2.80 -5.14 3.06
C SER A 55 -2.44 -5.64 4.46
N ASN A 56 -3.11 -6.69 4.93
CA ASN A 56 -2.91 -7.26 6.27
C ASN A 56 -1.48 -7.80 6.49
N ALA A 57 -0.81 -8.25 5.41
CA ALA A 57 0.59 -8.66 5.45
C ALA A 57 1.57 -7.51 5.74
N ASN A 58 1.14 -6.25 5.56
CA ASN A 58 1.98 -5.06 5.69
C ASN A 58 1.52 -4.14 6.84
N VAL A 59 0.21 -4.01 7.01
CA VAL A 59 -0.45 -3.21 8.04
C VAL A 59 -1.52 -4.10 8.67
N PRO A 60 -1.44 -4.42 9.97
CA PRO A 60 -2.48 -5.22 10.62
C PRO A 60 -3.84 -4.54 10.49
N LEU A 61 -4.81 -5.28 9.95
CA LEU A 61 -6.20 -4.87 9.79
C LEU A 61 -7.07 -5.90 10.50
N ASP A 62 -8.03 -5.45 11.30
CA ASP A 62 -8.97 -6.36 11.95
C ASP A 62 -10.13 -6.68 11.00
N GLY A 63 -10.47 -5.77 10.09
CA GLY A 63 -11.43 -5.99 9.02
C GLY A 63 -11.50 -4.90 7.95
N LEU A 64 -12.30 -5.17 6.92
CA LEU A 64 -12.56 -4.29 5.79
C LEU A 64 -14.05 -4.27 5.49
N GLU A 65 -14.56 -3.11 5.12
CA GLU A 65 -15.92 -2.91 4.65
C GLU A 65 -15.92 -2.01 3.43
N TYR A 66 -16.67 -2.42 2.42
CA TYR A 66 -16.91 -1.63 1.24
C TYR A 66 -18.41 -1.48 1.03
N VAL A 67 -18.85 -0.25 0.83
CA VAL A 67 -20.25 0.08 0.58
C VAL A 67 -20.32 0.93 -0.68
N ASN A 68 -21.11 0.49 -1.64
CA ASN A 68 -21.47 1.26 -2.83
C ASN A 68 -22.99 1.38 -2.88
N GLU A 69 -23.52 2.47 -2.34
CA GLU A 69 -24.96 2.72 -2.26
C GLU A 69 -25.64 2.76 -3.64
N PRO A 70 -25.07 3.41 -4.69
CA PRO A 70 -25.68 3.41 -6.02
C PRO A 70 -25.91 2.02 -6.62
N LEU A 71 -25.03 1.06 -6.30
CA LEU A 71 -25.14 -0.33 -6.76
C LEU A 71 -25.87 -1.23 -5.74
N ASN A 72 -26.33 -0.68 -4.62
CA ASN A 72 -26.84 -1.42 -3.46
C ASN A 72 -25.93 -2.61 -3.09
N PHE A 73 -24.62 -2.36 -3.12
CA PHE A 73 -23.61 -3.37 -2.89
C PHE A 73 -22.90 -3.11 -1.57
N GLU A 74 -22.78 -4.17 -0.78
CA GLU A 74 -22.04 -4.14 0.48
C GLU A 74 -21.22 -5.42 0.60
N TYR A 75 -19.96 -5.25 1.01
CA TYR A 75 -19.05 -6.35 1.29
C TYR A 75 -18.31 -6.10 2.60
N ARG A 76 -18.18 -7.14 3.42
CA ARG A 76 -17.50 -7.08 4.72
C ARG A 76 -16.65 -8.33 4.91
N ILE A 77 -15.45 -8.14 5.42
CA ILE A 77 -14.52 -9.22 5.83
C ILE A 77 -13.83 -8.83 7.13
N GLY A 78 -13.53 -9.82 7.98
CA GLY A 78 -12.89 -9.61 9.27
C GLY A 78 -13.86 -9.21 10.38
N SER A 79 -13.34 -8.52 11.39
CA SER A 79 -14.03 -8.16 12.63
C SER A 79 -14.04 -6.65 12.87
N ARG A 80 -14.81 -6.21 13.86
CA ARG A 80 -14.89 -4.80 14.25
C ARG A 80 -13.86 -4.50 15.33
N SER A 81 -12.98 -3.52 15.11
CA SER A 81 -12.11 -3.00 16.16
C SER A 81 -12.49 -1.60 16.66
N ARG A 82 -11.68 -1.12 17.59
CA ARG A 82 -11.78 0.21 18.18
C ARG A 82 -11.34 1.32 17.22
N HIS A 83 -10.42 1.03 16.30
CA HIS A 83 -9.84 2.03 15.42
C HIS A 83 -10.36 1.82 14.01
N THR A 84 -10.88 2.87 13.40
CA THR A 84 -11.39 2.81 12.04
C THR A 84 -10.82 3.92 11.19
N CYS A 85 -10.67 3.65 9.90
CA CYS A 85 -10.27 4.62 8.91
C CYS A 85 -11.19 4.51 7.71
N THR A 86 -11.86 5.60 7.34
CA THR A 86 -12.83 5.63 6.25
C THR A 86 -12.28 6.43 5.07
N TYR A 87 -12.39 5.87 3.88
CA TYR A 87 -12.01 6.48 2.62
C TYR A 87 -13.21 6.53 1.68
N ASN A 88 -13.42 7.68 1.06
CA ASN A 88 -14.39 7.81 -0.02
C ASN A 88 -13.67 7.59 -1.35
N LEU A 89 -14.04 6.53 -2.05
CA LEU A 89 -13.46 6.19 -3.35
C LEU A 89 -14.15 7.02 -4.43
N ARG A 90 -13.36 7.73 -5.23
CA ARG A 90 -13.86 8.55 -6.34
C ARG A 90 -12.93 8.39 -7.55
N LEU A 91 -13.52 8.37 -8.74
CA LEU A 91 -12.82 8.44 -10.02
C LEU A 91 -13.26 9.71 -10.75
N GLY A 92 -12.46 10.77 -10.63
CA GLY A 92 -12.90 12.12 -11.00
C GLY A 92 -14.15 12.50 -10.18
N ASP A 93 -15.23 12.83 -10.87
CA ASP A 93 -16.51 13.16 -10.23
C ASP A 93 -17.36 11.94 -9.86
N ILE A 94 -16.99 10.74 -10.35
CA ILE A 94 -17.74 9.51 -10.14
C ILE A 94 -17.48 8.97 -8.73
N GLY A 95 -18.53 8.86 -7.92
CA GLY A 95 -18.48 8.19 -6.62
C GLY A 95 -18.41 6.68 -6.78
N MET A 96 -17.34 6.06 -6.29
CA MET A 96 -17.10 4.63 -6.36
C MET A 96 -17.45 3.90 -5.05
N GLY A 97 -17.98 4.61 -4.05
CA GLY A 97 -18.35 4.03 -2.74
C GLY A 97 -17.38 4.41 -1.61
N GLY A 98 -17.61 3.82 -0.43
CA GLY A 98 -16.80 4.01 0.76
C GLY A 98 -16.03 2.73 1.12
N LEU A 99 -14.78 2.89 1.52
CA LEU A 99 -13.92 1.83 2.04
C LEU A 99 -13.57 2.14 3.50
N LEU A 100 -13.97 1.26 4.41
CA LEU A 100 -13.71 1.38 5.84
C LEU A 100 -12.77 0.25 6.26
N PHE A 101 -11.60 0.65 6.74
CA PHE A 101 -10.72 -0.22 7.51
C PHE A 101 -11.13 -0.17 8.98
N ARG A 102 -11.13 -1.32 9.62
CA ARG A 102 -11.52 -1.48 11.02
C ARG A 102 -10.65 -2.50 11.71
#